data_AF-A0A0Q6ZHB0-F1
#
_entry.id   AF-A0A0Q6ZHB0-F1
#
_cell.length_a   1.000
_cell.length_b   1.000
_cell.length_c   1.000
_cell.angle_alpha   90.00
_cell.angle_beta   90.00
_cell.angle_gamma   90.00
#
_symmetry.space_group_name_H-M   'P 1'
#
loop_
_entity.id
_entity.type
_entity.pdbx_description
1 polymer ?
#
loop_
_entity_poly.entity_id
_entity_poly.type
_entity_poly.pdbx_seq_one_letter_code
_entity_poly.pdbx_strand_id
1 'polypeptide(L)'
;MLEFLRLWKLSNPIYLDYQELDAGYAADFCHVSAKHIVLHRGGRRVHGWALWNFRENDVDVIVADFHSVWENPEGELIDVTPPKVGTRILFVSDPALKIGRNGNLQQLYSNRTSVAGAPRLWNGNPTNQEFFGIPDDHPSLVSYCARLGLPDTSMA
;
A
#
# COMPACT_ATOMS: atom_id res chain seq x y z
N MET A 1 -11.02 7.37 -13.46
CA MET A 1 -10.26 6.09 -13.42
C MET A 1 -9.34 5.92 -14.62
N LEU A 2 -9.86 5.83 -15.85
CA LEU A 2 -9.03 5.64 -17.05
C LEU A 2 -7.95 6.70 -17.23
N GLU A 3 -8.26 7.96 -16.93
CA GLU A 3 -7.30 9.06 -17.01
C GLU A 3 -6.16 8.92 -16.01
N PHE A 4 -6.45 8.49 -14.78
CA PHE A 4 -5.44 8.21 -13.76
C PHE A 4 -4.50 7.09 -14.21
N LEU A 5 -5.06 5.98 -14.71
CA LEU A 5 -4.27 4.85 -15.22
C LEU A 5 -3.36 5.29 -16.38
N ARG A 6 -3.89 6.09 -17.31
CA ARG A 6 -3.11 6.65 -18.43
C ARG A 6 -1.99 7.58 -17.95
N LEU A 7 -2.29 8.48 -17.00
CA LEU A 7 -1.34 9.44 -16.43
C LEU A 7 -0.14 8.71 -15.80
N TRP A 8 -0.41 7.64 -15.05
CA TRP A 8 0.60 6.89 -14.31
C TRP A 8 1.12 5.65 -15.04
N LYS A 9 0.70 5.43 -16.29
CA LYS A 9 1.06 4.27 -17.13
C LYS A 9 0.78 2.93 -16.44
N LEU A 10 -0.34 2.86 -15.74
CA LEU A 10 -0.82 1.68 -15.02
C LEU A 10 -1.90 0.96 -15.83
N SER A 11 -2.06 -0.34 -15.62
CA SER A 11 -3.04 -1.16 -16.34
C SER A 11 -3.57 -2.29 -15.46
N ASN A 12 -4.66 -2.93 -15.88
CA ASN A 12 -5.26 -4.10 -15.24
C ASN A 12 -5.65 -3.89 -13.77
N PRO A 13 -6.46 -2.87 -13.43
CA PRO A 13 -7.03 -2.74 -12.10
C PRO A 13 -7.92 -3.95 -11.80
N ILE A 14 -7.81 -4.50 -10.60
CA ILE A 14 -8.62 -5.61 -10.11
C ILE A 14 -9.23 -5.26 -8.77
N TYR A 15 -10.47 -5.68 -8.53
CA TYR A 15 -11.05 -5.60 -7.20
C TYR A 15 -10.51 -6.75 -6.37
N LEU A 16 -10.00 -6.43 -5.18
CA LEU A 16 -9.58 -7.42 -4.19
C LEU A 16 -10.46 -7.28 -2.96
N ASP A 17 -11.05 -8.39 -2.56
CA ASP A 17 -11.77 -8.49 -1.30
C ASP A 17 -10.76 -8.61 -0.15
N TYR A 18 -11.08 -7.95 0.96
CA TYR A 18 -10.35 -8.17 2.19
C TYR A 18 -10.66 -9.56 2.74
N GLN A 19 -9.61 -10.32 3.05
CA GLN A 19 -9.74 -11.57 3.78
C GLN A 19 -8.98 -11.47 5.09
N GLU A 20 -9.71 -11.59 6.20
CA GLU A 20 -9.13 -11.74 7.52
C GLU A 20 -8.55 -13.15 7.64
N LEU A 21 -7.32 -13.32 7.14
CA LEU A 21 -6.66 -14.61 7.13
C LEU A 21 -5.95 -14.91 8.44
N ASP A 22 -5.54 -13.88 9.18
CA ASP A 22 -4.78 -14.00 10.43
C ASP A 22 -5.21 -12.96 11.46
N ALA A 23 -5.07 -13.30 12.73
CA ALA A 23 -5.54 -12.45 13.82
C ALA A 23 -4.61 -11.25 14.02
N GLY A 24 -5.13 -10.04 13.83
CA GLY A 24 -4.48 -8.82 14.31
C GLY A 24 -3.70 -8.01 13.27
N TYR A 25 -3.92 -8.27 11.97
CA TYR A 25 -3.52 -7.29 10.96
C TYR A 25 -4.29 -5.98 11.15
N ALA A 26 -3.59 -4.86 10.99
CA ALA A 26 -4.15 -3.53 11.19
C ALA A 26 -4.14 -2.73 9.90
N ALA A 27 -5.11 -1.82 9.76
CA ALA A 27 -5.11 -0.81 8.71
C ALA A 27 -3.78 -0.04 8.72
N ASP A 28 -3.38 0.49 7.56
CA ASP A 28 -2.11 1.20 7.32
C ASP A 28 -0.82 0.36 7.35
N PHE A 29 -0.87 -0.91 7.76
CA PHE A 29 0.31 -1.78 7.81
C PHE A 29 0.38 -2.80 6.66
N CYS A 30 -0.07 -2.44 5.46
CA CYS A 30 -0.17 -3.37 4.32
C CYS A 30 1.16 -4.03 3.95
N HIS A 31 2.26 -3.28 3.98
CA HIS A 31 3.59 -3.79 3.63
C HIS A 31 4.11 -4.84 4.61
N VAL A 32 3.89 -4.62 5.92
CA VAL A 32 4.29 -5.54 6.99
C VAL A 32 3.37 -6.76 7.00
N SER A 33 2.05 -6.57 6.86
CA SER A 33 1.07 -7.66 6.88
C SER A 33 1.28 -8.63 5.71
N ALA A 34 1.48 -8.09 4.51
CA ALA A 34 1.78 -8.90 3.33
C ALA A 34 3.16 -9.59 3.43
N LYS A 35 4.15 -8.98 4.11
CA LYS A 35 5.42 -9.66 4.42
C LYS A 35 5.20 -10.81 5.39
N HIS A 36 4.49 -10.54 6.48
CA HIS A 36 4.25 -11.50 7.55
C HIS A 36 3.52 -12.75 7.03
N ILE A 37 2.45 -12.58 6.26
CA ILE A 37 1.72 -13.75 5.73
C ILE A 37 2.58 -14.58 4.77
N VAL A 38 3.45 -13.96 3.97
CA VAL A 38 4.39 -14.69 3.11
C VAL A 38 5.35 -15.53 3.92
N LEU A 39 5.87 -15.01 5.03
CA LEU A 39 6.75 -15.77 5.93
C LEU A 39 6.05 -16.98 6.57
N HIS A 40 4.74 -16.89 6.81
CA HIS A 40 3.98 -17.93 7.52
C HIS A 40 3.32 -18.95 6.58
N ARG A 41 2.89 -18.52 5.39
CA ARG A 41 2.07 -19.32 4.47
C ARG A 41 2.69 -19.51 3.08
N GLY A 42 3.87 -18.92 2.84
CA GLY A 42 4.52 -18.95 1.53
C GLY A 42 3.87 -17.99 0.52
N GLY A 43 4.07 -18.27 -0.77
CA GLY A 43 3.66 -17.37 -1.85
C GLY A 43 4.60 -16.17 -1.99
N ARG A 44 4.09 -15.02 -2.40
CA ARG A 44 4.90 -13.80 -2.58
C ARG A 44 4.13 -12.52 -2.27
N ARG A 45 4.86 -11.46 -1.98
CA ARG A 45 4.31 -10.12 -1.82
C ARG A 45 4.25 -9.43 -3.18
N VAL A 46 3.12 -8.79 -3.46
CA VAL A 46 2.93 -7.99 -4.68
C VAL A 46 2.70 -6.54 -4.31
N HIS A 47 3.50 -5.67 -4.92
CA HIS A 47 3.42 -4.23 -4.73
C HIS A 47 2.55 -3.59 -5.82
N GLY A 48 1.88 -2.52 -5.44
CA GLY A 48 1.04 -1.77 -6.35
C GLY A 48 0.38 -0.59 -5.67
N TRP A 49 -0.79 -0.25 -6.17
CA TRP A 49 -1.55 0.92 -5.75
C TRP A 49 -2.94 0.49 -5.31
N ALA A 50 -3.37 0.89 -4.11
CA ALA A 50 -4.77 0.85 -3.72
C ALA A 50 -5.42 2.18 -4.13
N LEU A 51 -6.40 2.12 -5.03
CA LEU A 51 -7.04 3.29 -5.62
C LEU A 51 -8.33 3.63 -4.85
N TRP A 52 -8.38 4.84 -4.34
CA TRP A 52 -9.50 5.42 -3.63
C TRP A 52 -10.11 6.55 -4.48
N ASN A 53 -11.43 6.55 -4.62
CA ASN A 53 -12.15 7.63 -5.30
C ASN A 53 -12.85 8.51 -4.27
N PHE A 54 -12.46 9.77 -4.22
CA PHE A 54 -13.06 10.79 -3.37
C PHE A 54 -13.84 11.77 -4.24
N ARG A 55 -14.95 12.30 -3.73
CA ARG A 55 -15.72 13.35 -4.40
C ARG A 55 -15.70 14.61 -3.55
N GLU A 56 -15.17 15.69 -4.10
CA GLU A 56 -15.05 17.01 -3.45
C GLU A 56 -15.65 18.07 -4.38
N ASN A 57 -16.70 18.78 -3.96
CA ASN A 57 -17.35 19.87 -4.70
C ASN A 57 -17.51 19.59 -6.22
N ASP A 58 -18.07 18.42 -6.53
CA ASP A 58 -18.31 17.89 -7.89
C ASP A 58 -17.11 17.44 -8.71
N VAL A 59 -15.92 17.39 -8.12
CA VAL A 59 -14.72 16.83 -8.74
C VAL A 59 -14.44 15.44 -8.17
N ASP A 60 -14.34 14.44 -9.04
CA ASP A 60 -13.86 13.11 -8.67
C ASP A 60 -12.33 13.10 -8.64
N VAL A 61 -11.76 12.79 -7.47
CA VAL A 61 -10.32 12.72 -7.22
C VAL A 61 -9.95 11.30 -6.89
N ILE A 62 -9.06 10.73 -7.70
CA ILE A 62 -8.44 9.44 -7.39
C ILE A 62 -7.16 9.69 -6.63
N VAL A 63 -7.01 9.00 -5.50
CA VAL A 63 -5.76 8.89 -4.75
C VAL A 63 -5.35 7.42 -4.74
N ALA A 64 -4.10 7.17 -5.08
CA ALA A 64 -3.51 5.85 -5.08
C ALA A 64 -2.47 5.77 -3.95
N ASP A 65 -2.75 4.91 -2.96
CA ASP A 65 -1.86 4.62 -1.85
C ASP A 65 -0.89 3.50 -2.25
N PHE A 66 0.40 3.66 -1.93
CA PHE A 66 1.36 2.58 -2.12
C PHE A 66 0.97 1.40 -1.24
N HIS A 67 0.66 0.25 -1.86
CA HIS A 67 0.02 -0.88 -1.19
C HIS A 67 0.76 -2.19 -1.48
N SER A 68 0.67 -3.12 -0.53
CA SER A 68 1.12 -4.50 -0.70
C SER A 68 -0.02 -5.46 -0.47
N VAL A 69 -0.13 -6.45 -1.36
CA VAL A 69 -1.05 -7.58 -1.23
C VAL A 69 -0.28 -8.89 -1.22
N TRP A 70 -0.94 -9.96 -0.79
CA TRP A 70 -0.39 -11.31 -0.82
C TRP A 70 -0.82 -12.01 -2.10
N GLU A 71 0.12 -12.63 -2.79
CA GLU A 71 -0.17 -13.68 -3.77
C GLU A 71 0.09 -15.02 -3.11
N ASN A 72 -0.96 -15.82 -2.95
CA ASN A 72 -0.85 -17.13 -2.34
C ASN A 72 -0.07 -18.11 -3.25
N PRO A 73 0.32 -19.30 -2.75
CA PRO A 73 1.02 -20.31 -3.55
C PRO A 73 0.28 -20.74 -4.84
N GLU A 74 -1.05 -20.60 -4.86
CA GLU A 74 -1.91 -20.90 -5.99
C GLU A 74 -1.97 -19.77 -7.05
N GLY A 75 -1.38 -18.60 -6.76
CA GLY A 75 -1.32 -17.44 -7.66
C GLY A 75 -2.48 -16.45 -7.51
N GLU A 76 -3.33 -16.61 -6.50
CA GLU A 76 -4.44 -15.69 -6.21
C GLU A 76 -3.96 -14.49 -5.41
N LEU A 77 -4.42 -13.29 -5.81
CA LEU A 77 -4.14 -12.05 -5.10
C LEU A 77 -5.20 -11.80 -4.03
N ILE A 78 -4.74 -11.51 -2.81
CA ILE A 78 -5.57 -11.31 -1.63
C ILE A 78 -5.09 -10.07 -0.89
N ASP A 79 -5.99 -9.13 -0.61
CA ASP A 79 -5.69 -8.05 0.33
C ASP A 79 -5.89 -8.56 1.75
N VAL A 80 -4.78 -8.61 2.49
CA VAL A 80 -4.76 -9.04 3.89
C VAL A 80 -4.83 -7.86 4.86
N THR A 81 -4.90 -6.63 4.33
CA THR A 81 -4.95 -5.42 5.14
C THR A 81 -6.41 -5.03 5.35
N PRO A 82 -6.87 -4.82 6.60
CA PRO A 82 -8.20 -4.29 6.84
C PRO A 82 -8.41 -2.99 6.06
N PRO A 83 -9.50 -2.85 5.28
CA PRO A 83 -9.74 -1.67 4.47
C PRO A 83 -10.05 -0.47 5.36
N LYS A 84 -9.54 0.72 4.99
CA LYS A 84 -9.86 1.98 5.67
C LYS A 84 -11.31 2.39 5.48
N VAL A 85 -11.85 2.10 4.29
CA VAL A 85 -13.21 2.46 3.85
C VAL A 85 -13.75 1.31 3.00
N GLY A 86 -15.00 0.91 3.24
CA GLY A 86 -15.65 -0.17 2.49
C GLY A 86 -15.11 -1.57 2.84
N THR A 87 -15.34 -2.54 1.95
CA THR A 87 -14.98 -3.97 2.16
C THR A 87 -13.98 -4.52 1.14
N ARG A 88 -13.59 -3.71 0.15
CA ARG A 88 -12.71 -4.10 -0.95
C ARG A 88 -11.89 -2.92 -1.42
N ILE A 89 -10.72 -3.21 -2.00
CA ILE A 89 -9.89 -2.21 -2.68
C ILE A 89 -9.93 -2.40 -4.19
N LEU A 90 -9.74 -1.32 -4.94
CA LEU A 90 -9.33 -1.44 -6.34
C LEU A 90 -7.81 -1.39 -6.39
N PHE A 91 -7.19 -2.52 -6.69
CA PHE A 91 -5.75 -2.69 -6.70
C PHE A 91 -5.19 -2.65 -8.11
N VAL A 92 -4.05 -2.00 -8.29
CA VAL A 92 -3.29 -2.03 -9.54
C VAL A 92 -1.85 -2.41 -9.23
N SER A 93 -1.41 -3.58 -9.67
CA SER A 93 -0.03 -4.03 -9.49
C SER A 93 0.95 -3.11 -10.25
N ASP A 94 2.08 -2.80 -9.64
CA ASP A 94 3.15 -2.01 -10.24
C ASP A 94 4.51 -2.67 -9.89
N PRO A 95 5.08 -3.47 -10.81
CA PRO A 95 6.28 -4.27 -10.54
C PRO A 95 7.54 -3.42 -10.34
N ALA A 96 7.52 -2.14 -10.73
CA ALA A 96 8.62 -1.21 -10.54
C ALA A 96 8.75 -0.76 -9.07
N LEU A 97 7.70 -0.89 -8.26
CA LEU A 97 7.72 -0.45 -6.87
C LEU A 97 8.58 -1.37 -6.00
N LYS A 98 9.41 -0.73 -5.17
CA LYS A 98 10.25 -1.35 -4.14
C LYS A 98 10.26 -0.45 -2.91
N ILE A 99 10.26 -1.05 -1.73
CA ILE A 99 10.51 -0.33 -0.48
C ILE A 99 12.02 -0.09 -0.41
N GLY A 100 12.41 1.19 -0.44
CA GLY A 100 13.81 1.60 -0.42
C GLY A 100 14.35 1.78 1.00
N ARG A 101 15.63 2.14 1.09
CA ARG A 101 16.34 2.42 2.34
C ARG A 101 17.17 3.69 2.19
N ASN A 102 17.09 4.55 3.19
CA ASN A 102 17.98 5.70 3.36
C ASN A 102 18.38 5.81 4.84
N GLY A 103 19.55 5.25 5.19
CA GLY A 103 19.96 5.12 6.59
C GLY A 103 18.93 4.30 7.39
N ASN A 104 18.44 4.87 8.48
CA ASN A 104 17.39 4.29 9.34
C ASN A 104 15.96 4.58 8.85
N LEU A 105 15.79 5.13 7.65
CA LEU A 105 14.48 5.39 7.05
C LEU A 105 14.14 4.33 6.00
N GLN A 106 12.91 3.85 6.07
CA GLN A 106 12.29 3.05 5.03
C GLN A 106 11.59 3.97 4.05
N GLN A 107 11.99 3.90 2.78
CA GLN A 107 11.48 4.80 1.74
C GLN A 107 10.27 4.17 1.07
N LEU A 108 9.12 4.84 1.23
CA LEU A 108 7.85 4.49 0.62
C LEU A 108 7.47 5.55 -0.41
N TYR A 109 6.69 5.17 -1.42
CA TYR A 109 6.23 6.12 -2.42
C TYR A 109 5.11 6.99 -1.87
N SER A 110 5.20 8.30 -2.09
CA SER A 110 4.09 9.22 -1.86
C SER A 110 2.88 8.82 -2.70
N ASN A 111 1.69 9.10 -2.17
CA ASN A 111 0.44 8.78 -2.85
C ASN A 111 0.39 9.50 -4.20
N ARG A 112 -0.12 8.82 -5.22
CA ARG A 112 -0.34 9.41 -6.55
C ARG A 112 -1.76 9.92 -6.67
N THR A 113 -1.98 10.98 -7.45
CA THR A 113 -3.34 11.52 -7.65
C THR A 113 -3.72 11.64 -9.12
N SER A 114 -5.01 11.87 -9.38
CA SER A 114 -5.52 12.32 -10.69
C SER A 114 -5.46 13.84 -10.90
N VAL A 115 -4.97 14.62 -9.92
CA VAL A 115 -4.99 16.09 -9.95
C VAL A 115 -3.74 16.62 -10.65
N ALA A 116 -3.91 17.28 -11.80
CA ALA A 116 -2.79 17.77 -12.61
C ALA A 116 -1.82 18.70 -11.85
N GLY A 117 -2.33 19.55 -10.96
CA GLY A 117 -1.52 20.49 -10.16
C GLY A 117 -1.00 19.92 -8.83
N ALA A 118 -1.41 18.72 -8.44
CA ALA A 118 -1.02 18.08 -7.19
C ALA A 118 -0.81 16.58 -7.41
N PRO A 119 0.16 16.18 -8.27
CA PRO A 119 0.29 14.80 -8.73
C PRO A 119 0.61 13.83 -7.60
N ARG A 120 1.13 14.31 -6.47
CA ARG A 120 1.42 13.49 -5.30
C ARG A 120 0.91 14.12 -4.02
N LEU A 121 0.56 13.26 -3.07
CA LEU A 121 0.22 13.64 -1.71
C LEU A 121 1.11 12.91 -0.71
N TRP A 122 1.43 13.59 0.37
CA TRP A 122 1.94 12.98 1.59
C TRP A 122 1.13 13.51 2.76
N ASN A 123 0.56 12.60 3.55
CA ASN A 123 -0.33 12.94 4.67
C ASN A 123 -1.41 13.98 4.29
N GLY A 124 -2.07 13.76 3.15
CA GLY A 124 -3.12 14.63 2.62
C GLY A 124 -2.64 15.96 1.98
N ASN A 125 -1.35 16.28 2.04
CA ASN A 125 -0.82 17.54 1.51
C ASN A 125 -0.10 17.34 0.17
N PRO A 126 -0.25 18.27 -0.80
CA PRO A 126 0.51 18.24 -2.06
C PRO A 126 2.01 18.21 -1.81
N THR A 127 2.71 17.37 -2.58
CA THR A 127 4.18 17.26 -2.51
C THR A 127 4.78 17.03 -3.90
N ASN A 128 6.02 17.50 -4.08
CA ASN A 128 6.84 17.18 -5.24
C ASN A 128 7.78 15.99 -4.97
N GLN A 129 7.83 15.49 -3.74
CA GLN A 129 8.66 14.35 -3.38
C GLN A 129 8.02 13.06 -3.89
N GLU A 130 8.83 12.19 -4.49
CA GLU A 130 8.39 10.86 -4.91
C GLU A 130 8.28 9.90 -3.73
N PHE A 131 9.13 10.09 -2.72
CA PHE A 131 9.24 9.21 -1.57
C PHE A 131 9.03 9.99 -0.28
N PHE A 132 8.51 9.30 0.74
CA PHE A 132 8.59 9.70 2.13
C PHE A 132 9.31 8.61 2.94
N GLY A 133 9.83 8.98 4.10
CA GLY A 133 10.57 8.07 4.99
C GLY A 133 9.77 7.71 6.23
N ILE A 134 9.73 6.42 6.59
CA ILE A 134 9.30 5.96 7.92
C ILE A 134 10.54 5.49 8.68
N PRO A 135 10.86 6.06 9.85
CA PRO A 135 11.96 5.59 10.69
C PRO A 135 11.77 4.15 11.18
N ASP A 136 12.87 3.40 11.29
CA ASP A 136 12.88 2.04 11.83
C ASP A 136 12.40 1.96 13.28
N ASP A 137 12.56 3.05 14.04
CA ASP A 137 12.12 3.20 15.43
C ASP A 137 10.75 3.86 15.56
N HIS A 138 10.00 4.03 14.46
CA HIS A 138 8.66 4.60 14.51
C HIS A 138 7.77 3.78 15.46
N PRO A 139 7.20 4.38 16.55
CA PRO A 139 6.60 3.61 17.64
C PRO A 139 5.49 2.65 17.21
N SER A 140 4.64 3.07 16.27
CA SER A 140 3.56 2.23 15.76
C SER A 140 4.07 1.07 14.91
N LEU A 141 5.17 1.25 14.16
CA LEU A 141 5.80 0.19 13.37
C LEU A 141 6.49 -0.84 14.29
N VAL A 142 7.25 -0.35 15.28
CA VAL A 142 7.88 -1.20 16.31
C VAL A 142 6.83 -2.04 17.03
N SER A 143 5.77 -1.40 17.53
CA SER A 143 4.69 -2.08 18.25
C SER A 143 3.97 -3.10 17.36
N TYR A 144 3.72 -2.76 16.10
CA TYR A 144 3.05 -3.65 15.16
C TYR A 144 3.90 -4.88 14.83
N CYS A 145 5.18 -4.70 14.48
CA CYS A 145 6.10 -5.80 14.20
C CYS A 145 6.28 -6.71 15.42
N ALA A 146 6.45 -6.13 16.62
CA ALA A 146 6.58 -6.91 17.86
C ALA A 146 5.32 -7.75 18.13
N ARG A 147 4.12 -7.20 17.90
CA ARG A 147 2.86 -7.94 18.05
C ARG A 147 2.77 -9.13 17.10
N LEU A 148 3.31 -8.99 15.90
CA LEU A 148 3.38 -10.05 14.89
C LEU A 148 4.59 -10.99 15.07
N GLY A 149 5.38 -10.83 16.13
CA GLY A 149 6.57 -11.66 16.38
C GLY A 149 7.68 -11.50 15.33
N LEU A 150 7.70 -10.40 14.57
CA LEU A 150 8.75 -10.12 13.61
C LEU A 150 10.04 -9.68 14.33
N PRO A 151 11.22 -10.11 13.85
CA PRO A 151 12.50 -9.82 14.52
C PRO A 151 12.97 -8.37 14.34
N ASP A 152 12.43 -7.67 13.34
CA ASP A 152 12.78 -6.30 13.00
C ASP A 152 11.56 -5.53 12.45
N THR A 153 11.77 -4.24 12.20
CA THR A 153 10.76 -3.35 11.63
C THR A 153 10.82 -3.28 10.10
N SER A 154 11.68 -4.07 9.43
CA SER A 154 11.86 -3.98 7.99
C SER A 154 10.56 -4.29 7.25
N MET A 155 10.05 -3.29 6.51
CA MET A 155 8.96 -3.46 5.57
C MET A 155 9.47 -3.99 4.23
N ALA A 156 10.78 -3.92 3.95
CA ALA A 156 11.39 -4.64 2.84
C ALA A 156 11.39 -6.15 3.08
#